data_AF-A0A5N6QZH2-F1
#
_entry.id   AF-A0A5N6QZH2-F1
#
_cell.length_a   1.000
_cell.length_b   1.000
_cell.length_c   1.000
_cell.angle_alpha   90.00
_cell.angle_beta   90.00
_cell.angle_gamma   90.00
#
_symmetry.space_group_name_H-M   'P 1'
#
loop_
_entity.id
_entity.type
_entity.pdbx_description
1 polymer ?
#
loop_
_entity_poly.entity_id
_entity_poly.type
_entity_poly.pdbx_seq_one_letter_code
_entity_poly.pdbx_strand_id
1 'polypeptide(L)'
;MSYQAVDGVDYMADEQEMEDFGNGFADENYVRDGELGPDEYNTLTRVTDTSAAQARQGKDIQGIPWDRLSITRDKYRLTRLEEYRNYENVPLSGETMDKECKPVEKGGNYYQFFHNTRSVKPTILHFQLRNLIWASSKHDVYLMSNYSVMHWSSLSGNLSEILNFSGHVAPSEKHKGSLLEGFTETQISTLAVRDNFLVAGGFQGELTCKRLDKQGVCFCTRTTYDDNAITNAIEIYESLRGGIHFMASNNDCGVREYDMEKFQLLNHFRFPWPVNHTSMSPDRRLIAVVGDNTEGLLVDSNSGKTVATVVGHLDYSFASAWHPDGRTFATGNQDKTCRVWDVRKLSSPTAILKGNLGAVRSIRFSSDGQFVVVAEPADFVHVYSTKSDFKKRQEIDFFGEISGVSLSPDDESLYIGIWDRTYASLLQYNRRHTYGYLDSFL
;
A
#
# COMPACT_ATOMS: atom_id res chain seq x y z
N MET A 1 -0.10 32.38 -27.62
CA MET A 1 -1.12 31.32 -27.79
C MET A 1 -1.43 30.82 -26.41
N SER A 2 -2.67 31.03 -25.97
CA SER A 2 -3.11 30.94 -24.59
C SER A 2 -3.15 29.50 -24.09
N TYR A 3 -2.46 29.24 -22.99
CA TYR A 3 -2.67 28.05 -22.17
C TYR A 3 -4.02 28.20 -21.49
N GLN A 4 -4.97 27.32 -21.80
CA GLN A 4 -6.20 27.19 -21.02
C GLN A 4 -5.83 26.51 -19.70
N ALA A 5 -6.12 27.22 -18.60
CA ALA A 5 -6.19 26.63 -17.27
C ALA A 5 -7.30 25.57 -17.30
N VAL A 6 -6.94 24.34 -16.92
CA VAL A 6 -7.93 23.32 -16.58
C VAL A 6 -8.24 23.54 -15.11
N ASP A 7 -9.48 23.92 -14.86
CA ASP A 7 -10.02 24.25 -13.54
C ASP A 7 -9.86 23.09 -12.54
N GLY A 8 -9.70 23.48 -11.28
CA GLY A 8 -9.49 22.58 -10.14
C GLY A 8 -10.61 21.55 -10.00
N VAL A 9 -10.20 20.30 -9.83
CA VAL A 9 -11.07 19.21 -9.42
C VAL A 9 -11.22 19.31 -7.91
N ASP A 10 -12.42 19.62 -7.44
CA ASP A 10 -12.80 19.57 -6.03
C ASP A 10 -12.67 18.11 -5.55
N TYR A 11 -11.70 17.83 -4.67
CA TYR A 11 -11.51 16.52 -4.01
C TYR A 11 -12.21 16.47 -2.66
N MET A 12 -13.36 17.14 -2.54
CA MET A 12 -14.33 16.77 -1.52
C MET A 12 -15.10 15.58 -2.07
N ALA A 13 -14.80 14.38 -1.58
CA ALA A 13 -15.71 13.26 -1.77
C ALA A 13 -17.05 13.72 -1.18
N ASP A 14 -18.05 13.97 -2.04
CA ASP A 14 -19.42 14.17 -1.60
C ASP A 14 -19.74 12.99 -0.68
N GLU A 15 -20.31 13.25 0.50
CA GLU A 15 -20.73 12.20 1.43
C GLU A 15 -21.67 11.17 0.74
N GLN A 16 -22.27 11.53 -0.40
CA GLN A 16 -23.03 10.65 -1.28
C GLN A 16 -22.19 9.67 -2.12
N GLU A 17 -20.95 10.01 -2.51
CA GLU A 17 -20.09 9.07 -3.25
C GLU A 17 -19.52 7.99 -2.32
N MET A 18 -19.28 8.31 -1.05
CA MET A 18 -18.91 7.33 -0.02
C MET A 18 -20.05 6.36 0.33
N GLU A 19 -21.32 6.75 0.11
CA GLU A 19 -22.45 5.83 0.20
C GLU A 19 -22.52 4.87 -1.00
N ASP A 20 -22.13 5.31 -2.20
CA ASP A 20 -22.25 4.51 -3.44
C ASP A 20 -21.11 3.51 -3.67
N PHE A 21 -19.92 3.72 -3.11
CA PHE A 21 -18.86 2.70 -3.09
C PHE A 21 -19.11 1.55 -2.08
N GLY A 22 -20.14 1.71 -1.22
CA GLY A 22 -20.63 0.70 -0.27
C GLY A 22 -22.00 0.10 -0.61
N ASN A 23 -22.68 0.57 -1.65
CA ASN A 23 -24.06 0.17 -2.02
C ASN A 23 -24.15 -0.68 -3.31
N GLY A 24 -23.12 -1.47 -3.61
CA GLY A 24 -23.21 -2.55 -4.60
C GLY A 24 -24.04 -3.77 -4.17
N PHE A 25 -24.62 -3.75 -2.96
CA PHE A 25 -25.60 -4.72 -2.49
C PHE A 25 -26.75 -4.01 -1.79
N ALA A 26 -27.46 -3.15 -2.53
CA ALA A 26 -28.87 -2.92 -2.24
C ALA A 26 -29.63 -4.19 -2.66
N ASP A 27 -30.15 -4.84 -1.63
CA ASP A 27 -30.92 -6.07 -1.63
C ASP A 27 -32.22 -5.94 -2.45
N GLU A 28 -32.19 -6.32 -3.72
CA GLU A 28 -33.39 -6.59 -4.52
C GLU A 28 -33.38 -8.04 -5.01
N ASN A 29 -33.45 -9.00 -4.07
CA ASN A 29 -34.12 -10.28 -4.32
C ASN A 29 -34.54 -10.92 -2.98
N TYR A 30 -35.60 -10.36 -2.39
CA TYR A 30 -36.39 -11.03 -1.36
C TYR A 30 -36.92 -12.37 -1.90
N VAL A 31 -36.23 -13.46 -1.55
CA VAL A 31 -36.81 -14.81 -1.55
C VAL A 31 -36.94 -15.25 -0.10
N ARG A 32 -38.06 -14.82 0.49
CA ARG A 32 -38.89 -15.50 1.49
C ARG A 32 -38.19 -16.36 2.55
N ASP A 33 -37.97 -15.74 3.70
CA ASP A 33 -37.86 -16.23 5.07
C ASP A 33 -37.79 -17.75 5.33
N GLY A 34 -36.63 -18.19 5.79
CA GLY A 34 -36.51 -19.05 6.96
C GLY A 34 -35.75 -18.27 8.04
N GLU A 35 -36.43 -17.89 9.11
CA GLU A 35 -35.86 -17.13 10.24
C GLU A 35 -34.73 -17.92 10.92
N LEU A 36 -33.47 -17.61 10.62
CA LEU A 36 -32.34 -17.98 11.46
C LEU A 36 -32.24 -16.94 12.59
N GLY A 37 -32.25 -17.40 13.84
CA GLY A 37 -32.18 -16.52 15.00
C GLY A 37 -30.85 -15.76 15.08
N PRO A 38 -30.79 -14.63 15.81
CA PRO A 38 -29.56 -13.85 16.03
C PRO A 38 -28.40 -14.69 16.57
N ASP A 39 -28.71 -15.74 17.33
CA ASP A 39 -27.73 -16.66 17.90
C ASP A 39 -27.15 -17.64 16.85
N GLU A 40 -27.94 -18.08 15.86
CA GLU A 40 -27.43 -18.92 14.76
C GLU A 40 -26.58 -18.09 13.79
N TYR A 41 -26.96 -16.84 13.52
CA TYR A 41 -26.15 -15.90 12.74
C TYR A 41 -24.82 -15.55 13.45
N ASN A 42 -24.84 -15.29 14.76
CA ASN A 42 -23.62 -15.10 15.58
C ASN A 42 -22.75 -16.37 15.68
N THR A 43 -23.34 -17.56 15.64
CA THR A 43 -22.60 -18.83 15.66
C THR A 43 -21.99 -19.17 14.30
N LEU A 44 -22.65 -18.77 13.19
CA LEU A 44 -22.12 -18.83 11.82
C LEU A 44 -21.02 -17.79 11.56
N THR A 45 -21.07 -16.65 12.25
CA THR A 45 -20.13 -15.53 12.15
C THR A 45 -19.11 -15.49 13.29
N ARG A 46 -18.93 -16.58 14.05
CA ARG A 46 -17.89 -16.65 15.07
C ARG A 46 -16.52 -16.66 14.37
N VAL A 47 -16.02 -15.45 14.14
CA VAL A 47 -14.85 -15.17 13.33
C VAL A 47 -13.62 -15.73 14.04
N THR A 48 -13.14 -16.87 13.57
CA THR A 48 -11.89 -17.48 14.05
C THR A 48 -10.79 -17.21 13.04
N ASP A 49 -9.58 -17.00 13.55
CA ASP A 49 -8.35 -17.08 12.78
C ASP A 49 -8.27 -18.38 11.94
N THR A 50 -7.44 -18.33 10.90
CA THR A 50 -7.13 -19.50 10.08
C THR A 50 -5.63 -19.74 10.11
N SER A 51 -5.24 -20.91 10.60
CA SER A 51 -3.85 -21.38 10.57
C SER A 51 -3.50 -22.03 9.22
N ALA A 52 -2.22 -22.08 8.87
CA ALA A 52 -1.77 -22.81 7.69
C ALA A 52 -2.13 -24.30 7.69
N ALA A 53 -2.25 -24.94 8.87
CA ALA A 53 -2.65 -26.34 8.97
C ALA A 53 -4.11 -26.53 8.53
N GLN A 54 -5.01 -25.65 8.99
CA GLN A 54 -6.42 -25.66 8.57
C GLN A 54 -6.56 -25.33 7.09
N ALA A 55 -5.79 -24.35 6.59
CA ALA A 55 -5.81 -24.01 5.17
C ALA A 55 -5.37 -25.18 4.27
N ARG A 56 -4.33 -25.92 4.67
CA ARG A 56 -3.91 -27.15 3.98
C ARG A 56 -4.94 -28.27 4.01
N GLN A 57 -5.85 -28.27 4.99
CA GLN A 57 -6.98 -29.19 5.09
C GLN A 57 -8.19 -28.73 4.26
N GLY A 58 -8.10 -27.61 3.54
CA GLY A 58 -9.16 -27.09 2.68
C GLY A 58 -9.99 -25.97 3.28
N LYS A 59 -9.68 -25.48 4.49
CA LYS A 59 -10.31 -24.26 5.03
C LYS A 59 -9.87 -23.06 4.20
N ASP A 60 -10.79 -22.18 3.85
CA ASP A 60 -10.47 -20.92 3.19
C ASP A 60 -9.51 -20.07 4.05
N ILE A 61 -8.52 -19.42 3.44
CA ILE A 61 -7.48 -18.65 4.15
C ILE A 61 -8.07 -17.47 4.93
N GLN A 62 -9.18 -16.89 4.47
CA GLN A 62 -9.91 -15.85 5.18
C GLN A 62 -10.92 -16.42 6.17
N GLY A 63 -11.14 -17.74 6.13
CA GLY A 63 -12.15 -18.44 6.92
C GLY A 63 -13.57 -18.23 6.38
N ILE A 64 -13.73 -17.86 5.11
CA ILE A 64 -15.05 -17.73 4.49
C ILE A 64 -15.69 -19.12 4.37
N PRO A 65 -16.88 -19.36 4.95
CA PRO A 65 -17.52 -20.67 4.97
C PRO A 65 -18.29 -20.90 3.65
N TRP A 66 -17.56 -21.04 2.53
CA TRP A 66 -18.15 -21.21 1.19
C TRP A 66 -19.12 -22.39 1.09
N ASP A 67 -18.95 -23.43 1.91
CA ASP A 67 -19.83 -24.60 2.02
C ASP A 67 -21.21 -24.28 2.61
N ARG A 68 -21.32 -23.17 3.35
CA ARG A 68 -22.56 -22.68 3.98
C ARG A 68 -23.21 -21.54 3.20
N LEU A 69 -22.56 -21.05 2.15
CA LEU A 69 -23.07 -19.99 1.29
C LEU A 69 -23.78 -20.59 0.06
N SER A 70 -24.72 -19.84 -0.51
CA SER A 70 -25.43 -20.22 -1.74
C SER A 70 -24.56 -20.09 -3.00
N ILE A 71 -23.36 -19.52 -2.88
CA ILE A 71 -22.41 -19.26 -3.96
C ILE A 71 -21.06 -19.92 -3.64
N THR A 72 -20.45 -20.53 -4.66
CA THR A 72 -19.10 -21.08 -4.53
C THR A 72 -18.05 -19.98 -4.66
N ARG A 73 -16.86 -20.21 -4.11
CA ARG A 73 -15.71 -19.30 -4.24
C ARG A 73 -15.43 -18.92 -5.69
N ASP A 74 -15.43 -19.91 -6.60
CA ASP A 74 -15.11 -19.69 -8.01
C ASP A 74 -16.18 -18.86 -8.73
N LYS A 75 -17.46 -19.12 -8.45
CA LYS A 75 -18.56 -18.33 -9.00
C LYS A 75 -18.50 -16.89 -8.49
N TYR A 76 -18.22 -16.70 -7.20
CA TYR A 76 -18.04 -15.37 -6.62
C TYR A 76 -16.83 -14.64 -7.25
N ARG A 77 -15.70 -15.32 -7.47
CA ARG A 77 -14.53 -14.75 -8.16
C ARG A 77 -14.84 -14.32 -9.60
N LEU A 78 -15.59 -15.12 -10.36
CA LEU A 78 -16.00 -14.75 -11.71
C LEU A 78 -16.86 -13.47 -11.70
N THR A 79 -17.91 -13.44 -10.88
CA THR A 79 -18.75 -12.25 -10.71
C THR A 79 -17.93 -11.04 -10.25
N ARG A 80 -17.01 -11.24 -9.29
CA ARG A 80 -16.12 -10.18 -8.80
C ARG A 80 -15.24 -9.60 -9.89
N LEU A 81 -14.75 -10.39 -10.84
CA LEU A 81 -13.95 -9.89 -11.96
C LEU A 81 -14.80 -9.16 -13.02
N GLU A 82 -16.06 -9.59 -13.21
CA GLU A 82 -16.98 -8.99 -14.18
C GLU A 82 -17.56 -7.65 -13.68
N GLU A 83 -17.85 -7.54 -12.38
CA GLU A 83 -18.56 -6.40 -11.80
C GLU A 83 -17.63 -5.33 -11.22
N TYR A 84 -16.35 -5.64 -10.98
CA TYR A 84 -15.42 -4.69 -10.38
C TYR A 84 -15.16 -3.49 -11.29
N ARG A 85 -15.60 -2.32 -10.85
CA ARG A 85 -15.42 -1.06 -11.56
C ARG A 85 -14.10 -0.42 -11.18
N ASN A 86 -13.24 -0.24 -12.18
CA ASN A 86 -12.01 0.51 -12.01
C ASN A 86 -12.30 2.00 -12.17
N TYR A 87 -11.79 2.80 -11.25
CA TYR A 87 -11.60 4.22 -11.48
C TYR A 87 -10.50 4.39 -12.54
N GLU A 88 -10.62 5.33 -13.46
CA GLU A 88 -9.58 5.65 -14.46
C GLU A 88 -9.58 7.17 -14.66
N ASN A 89 -8.41 7.81 -14.61
CA ASN A 89 -8.31 9.24 -14.92
C ASN A 89 -8.23 9.43 -16.44
N VAL A 90 -7.63 8.47 -17.15
CA VAL A 90 -7.62 8.40 -18.60
C VAL A 90 -8.55 7.26 -19.04
N PRO A 91 -9.71 7.57 -19.65
CA PRO A 91 -10.69 6.56 -20.02
C PRO A 91 -10.10 5.45 -20.91
N LEU A 92 -10.45 4.20 -20.60
CA LEU A 92 -10.04 2.99 -21.35
C LEU A 92 -8.53 2.69 -21.26
N SER A 93 -7.81 3.27 -20.31
CA SER A 93 -6.37 3.04 -20.12
C SER A 93 -6.09 1.57 -19.82
N GLY A 94 -6.86 0.96 -18.90
CA GLY A 94 -6.76 -0.45 -18.54
C GLY A 94 -7.13 -1.38 -19.69
N GLU A 95 -8.24 -1.12 -20.40
CA GLU A 95 -8.66 -1.94 -21.55
C GLU A 95 -7.66 -1.88 -22.72
N THR A 96 -6.99 -0.74 -22.89
CA THR A 96 -5.95 -0.57 -23.91
C THR A 96 -4.73 -1.41 -23.54
N MET A 97 -4.27 -1.31 -22.28
CA MET A 97 -3.16 -2.14 -21.80
C MET A 97 -3.48 -3.63 -21.78
N ASP A 98 -4.75 -4.01 -21.58
CA ASP A 98 -5.19 -5.40 -21.62
C ASP A 98 -4.91 -6.07 -22.98
N LYS A 99 -4.96 -5.30 -24.07
CA LYS A 99 -4.71 -5.75 -25.45
C LYS A 99 -3.22 -5.86 -25.77
N GLU A 100 -2.39 -5.04 -25.13
CA GLU A 100 -0.94 -4.98 -25.38
C GLU A 100 -0.12 -5.94 -24.50
N CYS A 101 -0.60 -6.21 -23.28
CA CYS A 101 0.13 -7.00 -22.30
C CYS A 101 0.11 -8.49 -22.63
N LYS A 102 1.28 -9.11 -22.58
CA LYS A 102 1.41 -10.57 -22.68
C LYS A 102 1.11 -11.23 -21.35
N PRO A 103 0.47 -12.41 -21.34
CA PRO A 103 0.29 -13.18 -20.12
C PRO A 103 1.64 -13.57 -19.53
N VAL A 104 1.77 -13.43 -18.21
CA VAL A 104 2.93 -13.88 -17.44
C VAL A 104 2.69 -15.32 -16.99
N GLU A 105 3.75 -16.14 -16.98
CA GLU A 105 3.65 -17.53 -16.56
C GLU A 105 3.26 -17.61 -15.07
N LYS A 106 2.09 -18.20 -14.81
CA LYS A 106 1.66 -18.56 -13.45
C LYS A 106 2.46 -19.79 -12.98
N GLY A 107 2.78 -19.86 -11.68
CA GLY A 107 3.47 -21.01 -11.09
C GLY A 107 4.63 -20.65 -10.15
N GLY A 108 4.80 -19.37 -9.84
CA GLY A 108 5.60 -18.95 -8.69
C GLY A 108 5.00 -19.45 -7.38
N ASN A 109 5.85 -19.81 -6.43
CA ASN A 109 5.45 -20.23 -5.08
C ASN A 109 6.59 -19.85 -4.13
N TYR A 110 6.68 -18.56 -3.85
CA TYR A 110 7.78 -17.91 -3.15
C TYR A 110 7.43 -17.60 -1.69
N TYR A 111 6.16 -17.32 -1.40
CA TYR A 111 5.64 -17.05 -0.06
C TYR A 111 4.47 -17.99 0.24
N GLN A 112 4.55 -18.77 1.31
CA GLN A 112 3.52 -19.71 1.71
C GLN A 112 2.61 -19.10 2.78
N PHE A 113 1.30 -19.28 2.65
CA PHE A 113 0.34 -18.87 3.66
C PHE A 113 0.72 -19.46 5.03
N PHE A 114 0.80 -18.59 6.04
CA PHE A 114 1.17 -18.97 7.40
C PHE A 114 -0.02 -18.85 8.36
N HIS A 115 -0.64 -17.67 8.41
CA HIS A 115 -1.73 -17.41 9.34
C HIS A 115 -2.58 -16.25 8.87
N ASN A 116 -3.85 -16.26 9.27
CA ASN A 116 -4.77 -15.15 9.14
C ASN A 116 -5.31 -14.75 10.51
N THR A 117 -5.05 -13.52 10.92
CA THR A 117 -5.53 -12.96 12.19
C THR A 117 -6.73 -12.05 11.97
N ARG A 118 -7.87 -12.40 12.59
CA ARG A 118 -9.12 -11.66 12.45
C ARG A 118 -9.38 -10.64 13.56
N SER A 119 -8.60 -10.69 14.65
CA SER A 119 -8.62 -9.65 15.70
C SER A 119 -8.00 -8.33 15.23
N VAL A 120 -7.10 -8.39 14.23
CA VAL A 120 -6.50 -7.23 13.58
C VAL A 120 -7.41 -6.80 12.43
N LYS A 121 -7.91 -5.56 12.49
CA LYS A 121 -8.87 -5.01 11.52
C LYS A 121 -8.32 -3.72 10.89
N PRO A 122 -7.46 -3.83 9.87
CA PRO A 122 -6.97 -2.67 9.17
C PRO A 122 -8.12 -1.88 8.53
N THR A 123 -7.98 -0.56 8.48
CA THR A 123 -8.95 0.33 7.83
C THR A 123 -8.29 1.20 6.79
N ILE A 124 -9.01 1.47 5.71
CA ILE A 124 -8.66 2.49 4.72
C ILE A 124 -9.76 3.52 4.63
N LEU A 125 -9.37 4.77 4.38
CA LEU A 125 -10.30 5.89 4.17
C LEU A 125 -10.28 6.41 2.73
N HIS A 126 -9.20 6.12 1.98
CA HIS A 126 -9.05 6.57 0.60
C HIS A 126 -9.07 5.40 -0.38
N PHE A 127 -9.81 5.55 -1.47
CA PHE A 127 -9.95 4.50 -2.49
C PHE A 127 -8.66 4.28 -3.31
N GLN A 128 -7.68 5.19 -3.25
CA GLN A 128 -6.43 5.09 -4.01
C GLN A 128 -5.18 4.79 -3.17
N LEU A 129 -5.13 5.22 -1.90
CA LEU A 129 -3.91 5.15 -1.08
C LEU A 129 -3.85 3.82 -0.31
N ARG A 130 -2.69 3.16 -0.30
CA ARG A 130 -2.51 1.78 0.22
C ARG A 130 -1.27 1.60 1.10
N ASN A 131 -0.76 2.67 1.70
CA ASN A 131 0.47 2.66 2.50
C ASN A 131 0.18 2.69 4.01
N LEU A 132 -0.70 1.81 4.49
CA LEU A 132 -1.18 1.84 5.88
C LEU A 132 -0.70 0.65 6.74
N ILE A 133 0.22 -0.16 6.23
CA ILE A 133 0.77 -1.34 6.92
C ILE A 133 2.28 -1.41 6.72
N TRP A 134 3.01 -1.60 7.83
CA TRP A 134 4.46 -1.68 7.85
C TRP A 134 4.97 -2.70 8.86
N ALA A 135 5.76 -3.67 8.38
CA ALA A 135 6.51 -4.58 9.21
C ALA A 135 7.86 -3.95 9.58
N SER A 136 8.14 -3.85 10.89
CA SER A 136 9.43 -3.40 11.42
C SER A 136 10.39 -4.55 11.72
N SER A 137 9.84 -5.76 11.86
CA SER A 137 10.56 -7.01 12.05
C SER A 137 9.79 -8.14 11.37
N LYS A 138 10.32 -9.36 11.42
CA LYS A 138 9.57 -10.56 11.01
C LYS A 138 8.23 -10.69 11.73
N HIS A 139 8.14 -10.18 12.96
CA HIS A 139 7.01 -10.43 13.85
C HIS A 139 6.17 -9.21 14.16
N ASP A 140 6.71 -8.00 14.01
CA ASP A 140 6.09 -6.78 14.51
C ASP A 140 5.61 -5.90 13.35
N VAL A 141 4.30 -5.69 13.33
CA VAL A 141 3.57 -5.00 12.25
C VAL A 141 2.78 -3.83 12.82
N TYR A 142 2.91 -2.69 12.18
CA TYR A 142 2.16 -1.48 12.48
C TYR A 142 1.12 -1.24 11.39
N LEU A 143 -0.09 -0.89 11.80
CA LEU A 143 -1.20 -0.67 10.88
C LEU A 143 -2.18 0.38 11.38
N MET A 144 -2.91 1.01 10.46
CA MET A 144 -4.08 1.82 10.83
C MET A 144 -5.31 0.95 11.05
N SER A 145 -5.97 1.14 12.20
CA SER A 145 -7.27 0.56 12.53
C SER A 145 -8.16 1.66 13.11
N ASN A 146 -9.17 2.05 12.36
CA ASN A 146 -9.96 3.27 12.57
C ASN A 146 -9.04 4.49 12.68
N TYR A 147 -9.07 5.17 13.83
CA TYR A 147 -8.25 6.35 14.11
C TYR A 147 -6.92 6.03 14.81
N SER A 148 -6.61 4.75 15.02
CA SER A 148 -5.45 4.36 15.82
C SER A 148 -4.39 3.65 14.99
N VAL A 149 -3.13 4.04 15.21
CA VAL A 149 -1.99 3.21 14.84
C VAL A 149 -1.91 2.08 15.86
N MET A 150 -2.08 0.86 15.37
CA MET A 150 -1.97 -0.35 16.15
C MET A 150 -0.65 -1.05 15.84
N HIS A 151 -0.10 -1.72 16.85
CA HIS A 151 1.01 -2.65 16.73
C HIS A 151 0.51 -4.06 17.00
N TRP A 152 0.76 -4.96 16.06
CA TRP A 152 0.49 -6.38 16.14
C TRP A 152 1.81 -7.15 16.16
N SER A 153 1.94 -8.08 17.10
CA SER A 153 3.09 -8.98 17.16
C SER A 153 2.65 -10.42 16.86
N SER A 154 3.08 -10.99 15.73
CA SER A 154 2.75 -12.36 15.33
C SER A 154 3.38 -13.43 16.23
N LEU A 155 4.40 -13.06 17.01
CA LEU A 155 5.03 -13.95 17.99
C LEU A 155 4.20 -14.09 19.26
N SER A 156 3.70 -12.97 19.80
CA SER A 156 2.96 -12.96 21.07
C SER A 156 1.43 -13.03 20.88
N GLY A 157 0.93 -12.72 19.69
CA GLY A 157 -0.50 -12.58 19.43
C GLY A 157 -1.12 -11.35 20.08
N ASN A 158 -0.30 -10.37 20.49
CA ASN A 158 -0.76 -9.17 21.16
C ASN A 158 -1.01 -8.03 20.17
N LEU A 159 -2.12 -7.33 20.40
CA LEU A 159 -2.49 -6.10 19.71
C LEU A 159 -2.44 -4.94 20.71
N SER A 160 -1.62 -3.93 20.43
CA SER A 160 -1.43 -2.76 21.30
C SER A 160 -1.61 -1.46 20.53
N GLU A 161 -2.28 -0.47 21.12
CA GLU A 161 -2.42 0.87 20.55
C GLU A 161 -1.13 1.68 20.76
N ILE A 162 -0.66 2.33 19.69
CA ILE A 162 0.58 3.13 19.69
C ILE A 162 0.28 4.62 19.74
N LEU A 163 -0.68 5.07 18.92
CA LEU A 163 -1.14 6.45 18.81
C LEU A 163 -2.62 6.44 18.41
N ASN A 164 -3.41 7.29 19.05
CA ASN A 164 -4.83 7.45 18.76
C ASN A 164 -5.11 8.86 18.26
N PHE A 165 -5.50 8.97 16.99
CA PHE A 165 -5.75 10.24 16.30
C PHE A 165 -7.22 10.70 16.38
N SER A 166 -8.10 9.95 17.06
CA SER A 166 -9.48 10.43 17.33
C SER A 166 -9.49 11.55 18.37
N GLY A 167 -8.44 11.64 19.18
CA GLY A 167 -8.26 12.69 20.17
C GLY A 167 -7.25 13.74 19.71
N HIS A 168 -6.70 14.44 20.70
CA HIS A 168 -5.66 15.43 20.50
C HIS A 168 -4.27 14.78 20.59
N VAL A 169 -3.44 15.01 19.56
CA VAL A 169 -2.08 14.48 19.45
C VAL A 169 -1.11 15.65 19.29
N ALA A 170 -0.26 15.86 20.30
CA ALA A 170 0.72 16.95 20.33
C ALA A 170 2.12 16.43 20.66
N PRO A 171 3.19 17.09 20.17
CA PRO A 171 4.56 16.68 20.45
C PRO A 171 4.91 16.93 21.91
N SER A 172 5.58 15.95 22.53
CA SER A 172 6.14 16.07 23.89
C SER A 172 7.52 16.72 23.89
N GLU A 173 8.19 16.78 22.74
CA GLU A 173 9.49 17.43 22.56
C GLU A 173 9.33 18.80 21.89
N LYS A 174 10.19 19.77 22.24
CA LYS A 174 10.15 21.12 21.68
C LYS A 174 11.22 21.30 20.64
N HIS A 175 10.83 21.27 19.38
CA HIS A 175 11.71 21.50 18.24
C HIS A 175 11.23 22.68 17.39
N LYS A 176 12.18 23.40 16.77
CA LYS A 176 11.88 24.65 16.05
C LYS A 176 10.90 24.46 14.88
N GLY A 177 10.97 23.33 14.16
CA GLY A 177 10.07 23.03 13.05
C GLY A 177 8.72 22.44 13.48
N SER A 178 8.50 22.28 14.78
CA SER A 178 7.33 21.57 15.31
C SER A 178 6.19 22.53 15.62
N LEU A 179 4.99 22.14 15.20
CA LEU A 179 3.72 22.71 15.67
C LEU A 179 3.45 22.13 17.06
N LEU A 180 3.63 22.96 18.09
CA LEU A 180 3.54 22.52 19.50
C LEU A 180 2.10 22.32 19.95
N GLU A 181 1.16 22.98 19.28
CA GLU A 181 -0.27 22.77 19.44
C GLU A 181 -0.70 21.38 18.99
N GLY A 182 0.04 20.69 18.11
CA GLY A 182 -0.39 19.38 17.60
C GLY A 182 -1.64 19.44 16.73
N PHE A 183 -2.36 18.32 16.67
CA PHE A 183 -3.55 18.14 15.84
C PHE A 183 -4.67 17.44 16.62
N THR A 184 -5.90 17.58 16.15
CA THR A 184 -7.08 16.95 16.76
C THR A 184 -7.88 16.27 15.67
N GLU A 185 -8.41 15.07 15.97
CA GLU A 185 -9.29 14.32 15.06
C GLU A 185 -8.67 14.10 13.67
N THR A 186 -7.36 13.84 13.63
CA THR A 186 -6.62 13.70 12.38
C THR A 186 -6.97 12.39 11.68
N GLN A 187 -7.44 12.50 10.44
CA GLN A 187 -7.59 11.35 9.56
C GLN A 187 -6.26 11.04 8.89
N ILE A 188 -5.80 9.80 9.04
CA ILE A 188 -4.51 9.35 8.50
C ILE A 188 -4.71 8.80 7.08
N SER A 189 -3.98 9.35 6.12
CA SER A 189 -3.97 8.93 4.72
C SER A 189 -2.82 7.96 4.41
N THR A 190 -1.72 8.04 5.16
CA THR A 190 -0.52 7.24 4.92
C THR A 190 0.29 7.05 6.19
N LEU A 191 1.00 5.92 6.26
CA LEU A 191 1.87 5.56 7.38
C LEU A 191 3.23 5.16 6.82
N ALA A 192 4.30 5.38 7.57
CA ALA A 192 5.59 4.76 7.35
C ALA A 192 6.22 4.38 8.68
N VAL A 193 6.75 3.16 8.75
CA VAL A 193 7.53 2.69 9.91
C VAL A 193 8.82 2.06 9.42
N ARG A 194 9.93 2.49 9.99
CA ARG A 194 11.25 1.92 9.74
C ARG A 194 12.04 1.94 11.03
N ASP A 195 12.61 0.79 11.38
CA ASP A 195 13.30 0.58 12.65
C ASP A 195 12.41 1.03 13.83
N ASN A 196 12.88 1.98 14.64
CA ASN A 196 12.14 2.53 15.78
C ASN A 196 11.48 3.88 15.47
N PHE A 197 11.26 4.22 14.20
CA PHE A 197 10.72 5.51 13.79
C PHE A 197 9.45 5.36 12.96
N LEU A 198 8.41 6.08 13.38
CA LEU A 198 7.09 6.10 12.78
C LEU A 198 6.76 7.51 12.33
N VAL A 199 6.20 7.63 11.12
CA VAL A 199 5.61 8.86 10.60
C VAL A 199 4.22 8.55 10.08
N ALA A 200 3.23 9.32 10.53
CA ALA A 200 1.86 9.27 10.03
C ALA A 200 1.53 10.59 9.32
N GLY A 201 0.99 10.47 8.10
CA GLY A 201 0.56 11.59 7.26
C GLY A 201 -0.96 11.68 7.19
N GLY A 202 -1.50 12.89 7.28
CA GLY A 202 -2.93 13.17 7.27
C GLY A 202 -3.45 13.73 5.94
N PHE A 203 -4.78 13.81 5.85
CA PHE A 203 -5.49 14.38 4.70
C PHE A 203 -5.36 15.90 4.57
N GLN A 204 -5.03 16.62 5.65
CA GLN A 204 -4.86 18.08 5.64
C GLN A 204 -3.39 18.48 5.81
N GLY A 205 -2.49 17.66 5.28
CA GLY A 205 -1.04 17.89 5.30
C GLY A 205 -0.38 17.68 6.65
N GLU A 206 -1.08 17.14 7.65
CA GLU A 206 -0.49 16.83 8.95
C GLU A 206 0.60 15.76 8.83
N LEU A 207 1.68 15.94 9.58
CA LEU A 207 2.73 14.97 9.76
C LEU A 207 2.99 14.81 11.26
N THR A 208 2.84 13.59 11.75
CA THR A 208 3.10 13.23 13.15
C THR A 208 4.18 12.17 13.21
N CYS A 209 5.28 12.44 13.92
CA CYS A 209 6.40 11.54 14.07
C CYS A 209 6.51 11.02 15.50
N LYS A 210 6.81 9.73 15.63
CA LYS A 210 7.03 9.07 16.92
C LYS A 210 8.24 8.16 16.86
N ARG A 211 9.05 8.25 17.90
CA ARG A 211 10.04 7.22 18.24
C ARG A 211 9.35 6.12 19.04
N LEU A 212 9.37 4.89 18.52
CA LEU A 212 8.69 3.74 19.09
C LEU A 212 9.34 3.29 20.42
N ASP A 213 10.62 3.59 20.60
CA ASP A 213 11.39 3.35 21.82
C ASP A 213 11.20 4.43 22.91
N LYS A 214 10.41 5.47 22.62
CA LYS A 214 10.15 6.58 23.54
C LYS A 214 8.65 6.81 23.76
N GLN A 215 8.31 7.37 24.92
CA GLN A 215 6.95 7.85 25.17
C GLN A 215 6.69 9.17 24.45
N GLY A 216 5.43 9.40 24.08
CA GLY A 216 5.00 10.64 23.42
C GLY A 216 5.33 10.70 21.92
N VAL A 217 4.93 11.81 21.32
CA VAL A 217 5.20 12.19 19.92
C VAL A 217 6.42 13.09 19.92
N CYS A 218 7.38 12.86 19.02
CA CYS A 218 8.59 13.67 18.99
C CYS A 218 8.44 14.93 18.12
N PHE A 219 7.58 14.90 17.10
CA PHE A 219 7.47 16.00 16.14
C PHE A 219 6.11 16.02 15.46
N CYS A 220 5.52 17.21 15.36
CA CYS A 220 4.33 17.45 14.56
C CYS A 220 4.62 18.61 13.61
N THR A 221 4.24 18.51 12.35
CA THR A 221 4.33 19.63 11.42
C THR A 221 3.25 19.52 10.35
N ARG A 222 3.05 20.58 9.57
CA ARG A 222 2.09 20.59 8.47
C ARG A 222 2.80 20.93 7.17
N THR A 223 2.59 20.13 6.13
CA THR A 223 3.26 20.29 4.83
C THR A 223 2.77 21.53 4.09
N THR A 224 1.47 21.79 4.15
CA THR A 224 0.79 22.93 3.52
C THR A 224 -0.56 23.19 4.20
N TYR A 225 -1.10 24.40 4.00
CA TYR A 225 -2.45 24.78 4.43
C TYR A 225 -3.40 24.92 3.23
N ASP A 226 -2.97 24.42 2.06
CA ASP A 226 -3.82 24.31 0.87
C ASP A 226 -5.02 23.39 1.17
N ASP A 227 -6.14 23.59 0.47
CA ASP A 227 -7.29 22.69 0.56
C ASP A 227 -6.92 21.30 0.04
N ASN A 228 -5.98 21.23 -0.92
CA ASN A 228 -5.50 19.97 -1.49
C ASN A 228 -4.20 19.45 -0.81
N ALA A 229 -4.20 19.33 0.51
CA ALA A 229 -2.99 19.09 1.31
C ALA A 229 -2.62 17.60 1.55
N ILE A 230 -3.39 16.64 1.03
CA ILE A 230 -3.27 15.21 1.37
C ILE A 230 -1.81 14.75 1.31
N THR A 231 -1.36 14.07 2.35
CA THR A 231 -0.06 13.37 2.33
C THR A 231 -0.27 11.98 1.72
N ASN A 232 0.13 11.80 0.47
CA ASN A 232 -0.16 10.59 -0.29
C ASN A 232 0.78 9.43 0.08
N ALA A 233 2.07 9.71 0.25
CA ALA A 233 3.07 8.70 0.56
C ALA A 233 4.18 9.27 1.46
N ILE A 234 4.75 8.41 2.30
CA ILE A 234 5.92 8.72 3.11
C ILE A 234 6.96 7.62 2.92
N GLU A 235 8.20 8.03 2.72
CA GLU A 235 9.35 7.13 2.65
C GLU A 235 10.40 7.56 3.68
N ILE A 236 10.72 6.65 4.63
CA ILE A 236 11.76 6.86 5.64
C ILE A 236 13.06 6.23 5.12
N TYR A 237 14.16 6.97 5.19
CA TYR A 237 15.49 6.47 4.85
C TYR A 237 16.57 7.08 5.73
N GLU A 238 17.69 6.38 5.82
CA GLU A 238 18.90 6.92 6.43
C GLU A 238 19.67 7.77 5.42
N SER A 239 20.11 8.94 5.87
CA SER A 239 21.06 9.78 5.16
C SER A 239 22.44 9.10 5.07
N LEU A 240 23.28 9.57 4.16
CA LEU A 240 24.66 9.07 4.04
C LEU A 240 25.52 9.29 5.31
N ARG A 241 25.03 10.08 6.27
CA ARG A 241 25.69 10.34 7.56
C ARG A 241 25.06 9.55 8.72
N GLY A 242 24.06 8.73 8.46
CA GLY A 242 23.36 7.90 9.46
C GLY A 242 22.15 8.57 10.14
N GLY A 243 21.84 9.82 9.79
CA GLY A 243 20.65 10.51 10.31
C GLY A 243 19.36 10.04 9.65
N ILE A 244 18.28 9.96 10.42
CA ILE A 244 16.95 9.56 9.92
C ILE A 244 16.33 10.74 9.17
N HIS A 245 16.00 10.52 7.90
CA HIS A 245 15.24 11.44 7.07
C HIS A 245 13.94 10.78 6.63
N PHE A 246 12.96 11.59 6.24
CA PHE A 246 11.83 11.09 5.47
C PHE A 246 11.42 12.06 4.39
N MET A 247 10.87 11.52 3.31
CA MET A 247 10.20 12.28 2.25
C MET A 247 8.69 12.10 2.36
N ALA A 248 7.96 13.19 2.20
CA ALA A 248 6.51 13.22 2.06
C ALA A 248 6.13 13.66 0.65
N SER A 249 5.34 12.83 -0.04
CA SER A 249 4.65 13.17 -1.29
C SER A 249 3.29 13.75 -0.97
N ASN A 250 2.97 14.91 -1.53
CA ASN A 250 1.72 15.61 -1.24
C ASN A 250 0.91 15.91 -2.51
N ASN A 251 -0.39 16.03 -2.33
CA ASN A 251 -1.33 16.36 -3.40
C ASN A 251 -1.19 17.81 -3.90
N ASP A 252 -0.53 18.69 -3.13
CA ASP A 252 -0.25 20.09 -3.47
C ASP A 252 0.91 20.27 -4.48
N CYS A 253 1.21 19.20 -5.21
CA CYS A 253 2.33 19.05 -6.13
C CYS A 253 3.71 19.14 -5.46
N GLY A 254 3.80 19.02 -4.14
CA GLY A 254 5.03 19.12 -3.37
C GLY A 254 5.62 17.78 -2.97
N VAL A 255 6.95 17.70 -2.97
CA VAL A 255 7.74 16.67 -2.26
C VAL A 255 8.61 17.37 -1.24
N ARG A 256 8.51 16.93 0.02
CA ARG A 256 9.20 17.56 1.16
C ARG A 256 10.09 16.54 1.86
N GLU A 257 11.35 16.91 2.06
CA GLU A 257 12.30 16.11 2.86
C GLU A 257 12.49 16.74 4.23
N TYR A 258 12.45 15.92 5.28
CA TYR A 258 12.69 16.35 6.66
C TYR A 258 13.90 15.65 7.26
N ASP A 259 14.74 16.44 7.95
CA ASP A 259 15.85 15.97 8.79
C ASP A 259 15.34 15.76 10.21
N MET A 260 15.36 14.52 10.69
CA MET A 260 14.88 14.17 12.04
C MET A 260 15.97 14.20 13.11
N GLU A 261 17.21 14.58 12.76
CA GLU A 261 18.20 15.00 13.75
C GLU A 261 17.97 16.46 14.15
N LYS A 262 17.60 17.31 13.18
CA LYS A 262 17.34 18.74 13.39
C LYS A 262 15.86 19.10 13.53
N PHE A 263 14.96 18.17 13.22
CA PHE A 263 13.52 18.34 13.22
C PHE A 263 13.07 19.52 12.35
N GLN A 264 13.56 19.55 11.11
CA GLN A 264 13.36 20.65 10.16
C GLN A 264 13.18 20.15 8.73
N LEU A 265 12.43 20.94 7.95
CA LEU A 265 12.35 20.79 6.49
C LEU A 265 13.74 21.07 5.88
N LEU A 266 14.24 20.12 5.09
CA LEU A 266 15.47 20.25 4.32
C LEU A 266 15.22 20.75 2.91
N ASN A 267 14.35 20.05 2.19
CA ASN A 267 14.09 20.29 0.78
C ASN A 267 12.59 20.35 0.51
N HIS A 268 12.20 21.20 -0.44
CA HIS A 268 10.84 21.29 -0.95
C HIS A 268 10.90 21.42 -2.47
N PHE A 269 10.55 20.35 -3.17
CA PHE A 269 10.50 20.28 -4.61
C PHE A 269 9.04 20.39 -5.07
N ARG A 270 8.79 21.20 -6.11
CA ARG A 270 7.45 21.35 -6.68
C ARG A 270 7.41 20.78 -8.10
N PHE A 271 6.33 20.09 -8.39
CA PHE A 271 6.05 19.44 -9.66
C PHE A 271 4.83 20.07 -10.32
N PRO A 272 4.61 19.84 -11.63
CA PRO A 272 3.47 20.43 -12.32
C PRO A 272 2.13 19.72 -12.02
N TRP A 273 2.13 18.68 -11.19
CA TRP A 273 0.98 17.84 -10.88
C TRP A 273 1.06 17.29 -9.44
N PRO A 274 -0.07 16.93 -8.82
CA PRO A 274 -0.14 16.24 -7.53
C PRO A 274 0.76 15.00 -7.47
N VAL A 275 1.61 14.91 -6.44
CA VAL A 275 2.56 13.80 -6.32
C VAL A 275 1.96 12.70 -5.45
N ASN A 276 1.72 11.53 -6.06
CA ASN A 276 1.10 10.40 -5.39
C ASN A 276 2.12 9.52 -4.66
N HIS A 277 3.33 9.39 -5.21
CA HIS A 277 4.36 8.56 -4.58
C HIS A 277 5.77 8.96 -4.99
N THR A 278 6.71 8.82 -4.05
CA THR A 278 8.15 8.91 -4.30
C THR A 278 8.86 7.68 -3.77
N SER A 279 9.91 7.24 -4.48
CA SER A 279 10.86 6.25 -3.97
C SER A 279 12.30 6.67 -4.23
N MET A 280 13.18 6.47 -3.25
CA MET A 280 14.58 6.88 -3.28
C MET A 280 15.48 5.72 -3.74
N SER A 281 16.45 6.02 -4.61
CA SER A 281 17.47 5.05 -5.00
C SER A 281 18.33 4.62 -3.80
N PRO A 282 18.86 3.38 -3.79
CA PRO A 282 19.72 2.89 -2.71
C PRO A 282 20.95 3.77 -2.44
N ASP A 283 21.51 4.38 -3.49
CA ASP A 283 22.65 5.29 -3.40
C ASP A 283 22.27 6.75 -3.02
N ARG A 284 20.98 7.02 -2.79
CA ARG A 284 20.42 8.32 -2.41
C ARG A 284 20.71 9.44 -3.42
N ARG A 285 20.82 9.10 -4.70
CA ARG A 285 21.08 10.09 -5.77
C ARG A 285 19.83 10.45 -6.53
N LEU A 286 18.96 9.47 -6.77
CA LEU A 286 17.78 9.64 -7.62
C LEU A 286 16.51 9.38 -6.82
N ILE A 287 15.48 10.18 -7.11
CA ILE A 287 14.12 9.95 -6.64
C ILE A 287 13.28 9.62 -7.88
N ALA A 288 12.51 8.53 -7.81
CA ALA A 288 11.45 8.25 -8.75
C ALA A 288 10.17 8.92 -8.24
N VAL A 289 9.68 9.93 -8.97
CA VAL A 289 8.51 10.74 -8.62
C VAL A 289 7.37 10.38 -9.58
N VAL A 290 6.22 10.02 -9.03
CA VAL A 290 5.03 9.65 -9.78
C VAL A 290 3.78 10.30 -9.20
N GLY A 291 2.78 10.58 -10.03
CA GLY A 291 1.59 11.31 -9.61
C GLY A 291 0.52 11.40 -10.69
N ASP A 292 -0.19 12.52 -10.70
CA ASP A 292 -1.31 12.82 -11.61
C ASP A 292 -0.82 13.21 -13.01
N ASN A 293 -0.01 12.31 -13.58
CA ASN A 293 0.54 12.39 -14.91
C ASN A 293 0.82 10.97 -15.43
N THR A 294 0.72 10.81 -16.74
CA THR A 294 1.06 9.55 -17.41
C THR A 294 2.57 9.29 -17.43
N GLU A 295 3.37 10.34 -17.29
CA GLU A 295 4.82 10.27 -17.20
C GLU A 295 5.30 10.25 -15.74
N GLY A 296 6.29 9.41 -15.46
CA GLY A 296 7.06 9.48 -14.22
C GLY A 296 8.35 10.27 -14.41
N LEU A 297 8.91 10.80 -13.33
CA LEU A 297 10.17 11.56 -13.36
C LEU A 297 11.24 10.85 -12.54
N LEU A 298 12.47 10.83 -13.05
CA LEU A 298 13.67 10.61 -12.26
C LEU A 298 14.32 11.97 -11.96
N VAL A 299 14.55 12.23 -10.68
CA VAL A 299 14.96 13.55 -10.19
C VAL A 299 16.22 13.40 -9.34
N ASP A 300 17.16 14.34 -9.48
CA ASP A 300 18.31 14.43 -8.58
C ASP A 300 17.85 14.81 -7.17
N SER A 301 18.13 13.96 -6.20
CA SER A 301 17.67 14.09 -4.81
C SER A 301 18.14 15.36 -4.09
N ASN A 302 19.27 15.95 -4.50
CA ASN A 302 19.82 17.13 -3.85
C ASN A 302 19.24 18.43 -4.42
N SER A 303 19.03 18.47 -5.74
CA SER A 303 18.64 19.70 -6.44
C SER A 303 17.18 19.73 -6.85
N GLY A 304 16.48 18.60 -6.81
CA GLY A 304 15.10 18.48 -7.30
C GLY A 304 14.98 18.61 -8.82
N LYS A 305 16.09 18.60 -9.56
CA LYS A 305 16.08 18.74 -11.02
C LYS A 305 15.80 17.41 -11.70
N THR A 306 14.88 17.43 -12.67
CA THR A 306 14.60 16.28 -13.53
C THR A 306 15.85 15.87 -14.29
N VAL A 307 16.25 14.61 -14.11
CA VAL A 307 17.35 13.95 -14.83
C VAL A 307 16.82 13.19 -16.05
N ALA A 308 15.67 12.55 -15.90
CA ALA A 308 15.01 11.83 -16.99
C ALA A 308 13.49 11.72 -16.76
N THR A 309 12.77 11.44 -17.84
CA THR A 309 11.33 11.15 -17.83
C THR A 309 11.13 9.71 -18.25
N VAL A 310 10.25 8.97 -17.56
CA VAL A 310 9.80 7.64 -17.97
C VAL A 310 8.42 7.72 -18.60
N VAL A 311 8.36 7.36 -19.88
CA VAL A 311 7.17 7.49 -20.72
C VAL A 311 6.63 6.11 -21.05
N GLY A 312 5.31 5.97 -20.97
CA GLY A 312 4.59 4.89 -21.62
C GLY A 312 3.37 4.37 -20.86
N HIS A 313 3.25 4.64 -19.56
CA HIS A 313 1.99 4.41 -18.85
C HIS A 313 0.87 5.21 -19.50
N LEU A 314 -0.36 4.70 -19.43
CA LEU A 314 -1.50 5.32 -20.09
C LEU A 314 -2.39 6.13 -19.13
N ASP A 315 -2.08 6.12 -17.84
CA ASP A 315 -2.88 6.77 -16.81
C ASP A 315 -2.00 7.21 -15.62
N TYR A 316 -2.57 7.60 -14.48
CA TYR A 316 -1.85 8.13 -13.33
C TYR A 316 -1.20 7.05 -12.48
N SER A 317 -0.04 7.38 -11.93
CA SER A 317 0.80 6.45 -11.17
C SER A 317 0.69 6.70 -9.67
N PHE A 318 0.61 5.62 -8.88
CA PHE A 318 0.36 5.67 -7.43
C PHE A 318 1.36 4.91 -6.59
N ALA A 319 2.27 4.18 -7.23
CA ALA A 319 3.31 3.44 -6.53
C ALA A 319 4.64 3.52 -7.29
N SER A 320 5.73 3.59 -6.55
CA SER A 320 7.06 3.39 -7.09
C SER A 320 7.95 2.68 -6.08
N ALA A 321 8.92 1.90 -6.55
CA ALA A 321 9.89 1.25 -5.68
C ALA A 321 11.21 1.01 -6.41
N TRP A 322 12.33 1.20 -5.72
CA TRP A 322 13.65 0.85 -6.23
C TRP A 322 14.02 -0.58 -5.86
N HIS A 323 14.63 -1.27 -6.82
CA HIS A 323 15.34 -2.50 -6.55
C HIS A 323 16.65 -2.18 -5.82
N PRO A 324 17.11 -3.03 -4.87
CA PRO A 324 18.31 -2.77 -4.08
C PRO A 324 19.63 -2.70 -4.89
N ASP A 325 19.64 -3.13 -6.16
CA ASP A 325 20.79 -2.96 -7.06
C ASP A 325 21.03 -1.51 -7.52
N GLY A 326 20.07 -0.62 -7.28
CA GLY A 326 20.13 0.79 -7.68
C GLY A 326 20.11 1.06 -9.18
N ARG A 327 19.80 0.05 -10.00
CA ARG A 327 19.69 0.17 -11.46
C ARG A 327 18.27 -0.04 -11.94
N THR A 328 17.52 -0.86 -11.22
CA THR A 328 16.14 -1.18 -11.55
C THR A 328 15.19 -0.47 -10.60
N PHE A 329 14.07 0.00 -11.13
CA PHE A 329 12.94 0.50 -10.34
C PHE A 329 11.63 0.14 -11.03
N ALA A 330 10.53 0.25 -10.30
CA ALA A 330 9.21 -0.07 -10.79
C ALA A 330 8.22 1.07 -10.51
N THR A 331 7.22 1.19 -11.37
CA THR A 331 6.11 2.16 -11.26
C THR A 331 4.78 1.43 -11.42
N GLY A 332 3.80 1.75 -10.57
CA GLY A 332 2.48 1.14 -10.53
C GLY A 332 1.41 2.15 -10.87
N ASN A 333 0.46 1.76 -11.72
CA ASN A 333 -0.38 2.69 -12.45
C ASN A 333 -1.86 2.29 -12.49
N GLN A 334 -2.71 3.28 -12.74
CA GLN A 334 -4.15 3.13 -12.93
C GLN A 334 -4.49 2.30 -14.18
N ASP A 335 -3.60 2.27 -15.19
CA ASP A 335 -3.67 1.44 -16.40
C ASP A 335 -3.57 -0.09 -16.17
N LYS A 336 -3.68 -0.53 -14.91
CA LYS A 336 -3.59 -1.91 -14.43
C LYS A 336 -2.22 -2.56 -14.62
N THR A 337 -1.17 -1.77 -14.86
CA THR A 337 0.19 -2.31 -15.01
C THR A 337 1.16 -1.78 -13.98
N CYS A 338 2.12 -2.64 -13.65
CA CYS A 338 3.39 -2.27 -13.04
C CYS A 338 4.48 -2.36 -14.12
N ARG A 339 5.20 -1.28 -14.36
CA ARG A 339 6.33 -1.25 -15.30
C ARG A 339 7.65 -1.28 -14.57
N VAL A 340 8.56 -2.12 -15.03
CA VAL A 340 9.92 -2.23 -14.49
C VAL A 340 10.89 -1.57 -15.47
N TRP A 341 11.76 -0.70 -14.96
CA TRP A 341 12.66 0.14 -15.72
C TRP A 341 14.11 -0.17 -15.38
N ASP A 342 15.00 0.01 -16.35
CA ASP A 342 16.45 0.04 -16.13
C ASP A 342 16.91 1.48 -16.36
N VAL A 343 17.52 2.10 -15.34
CA VAL A 343 17.99 3.50 -15.40
C VAL A 343 18.98 3.75 -16.54
N ARG A 344 19.65 2.69 -17.03
CA ARG A 344 20.60 2.76 -18.15
C ARG A 344 19.90 2.76 -19.52
N LYS A 345 18.61 2.40 -19.58
CA LYS A 345 17.80 2.31 -20.79
C LYS A 345 16.33 2.64 -20.51
N LEU A 346 16.02 3.93 -20.41
CA LEU A 346 14.68 4.44 -20.09
C LEU A 346 13.75 4.59 -21.30
N SER A 347 14.22 4.27 -22.52
CA SER A 347 13.40 4.37 -23.74
C SER A 347 12.23 3.38 -23.78
N SER A 348 12.26 2.35 -22.94
CA SER A 348 11.24 1.29 -22.87
C SER A 348 11.37 0.54 -21.55
N PRO A 349 10.26 0.09 -20.94
CA PRO A 349 10.32 -0.77 -19.75
C PRO A 349 10.98 -2.12 -20.10
N THR A 350 11.71 -2.68 -19.13
CA THR A 350 12.30 -4.03 -19.21
C THR A 350 11.24 -5.11 -19.02
N ALA A 351 10.21 -4.83 -18.22
CA ALA A 351 9.04 -5.70 -18.05
C ALA A 351 7.77 -4.88 -17.84
N ILE A 352 6.63 -5.42 -18.30
CA ILE A 352 5.30 -4.88 -18.04
C ILE A 352 4.52 -5.99 -17.33
N LEU A 353 4.16 -5.75 -16.07
CA LEU A 353 3.54 -6.70 -15.17
C LEU A 353 2.07 -6.35 -15.04
N LYS A 354 1.21 -7.19 -15.62
CA LYS A 354 -0.24 -6.97 -15.67
C LYS A 354 -0.93 -7.42 -14.38
N GLY A 355 -1.81 -6.58 -13.83
CA GLY A 355 -2.77 -6.94 -12.78
C GLY A 355 -3.91 -7.81 -13.30
N ASN A 356 -4.72 -8.36 -12.38
CA ASN A 356 -5.86 -9.20 -12.70
C ASN A 356 -7.20 -8.44 -12.62
N LEU A 357 -7.33 -7.50 -11.69
CA LEU A 357 -8.56 -6.82 -11.33
C LEU A 357 -8.47 -5.32 -11.68
N GLY A 358 -7.40 -4.65 -11.25
CA GLY A 358 -7.32 -3.20 -11.34
C GLY A 358 -5.94 -2.59 -11.23
N ALA A 359 -5.94 -1.31 -10.86
CA ALA A 359 -4.74 -0.47 -10.74
C ALA A 359 -3.65 -1.09 -9.85
N VAL A 360 -2.39 -0.76 -10.08
CA VAL A 360 -1.31 -1.13 -9.15
C VAL A 360 -1.13 -0.01 -8.12
N ARG A 361 -1.36 -0.33 -6.84
CA ARG A 361 -1.38 0.67 -5.75
C ARG A 361 -0.24 0.54 -4.75
N SER A 362 0.49 -0.58 -4.75
CA SER A 362 1.68 -0.72 -3.93
C SER A 362 2.70 -1.63 -4.60
N ILE A 363 3.97 -1.27 -4.50
CA ILE A 363 5.09 -2.05 -5.02
C ILE A 363 6.17 -2.12 -3.94
N ARG A 364 6.71 -3.31 -3.70
CA ARG A 364 7.84 -3.52 -2.78
C ARG A 364 8.84 -4.49 -3.39
N PHE A 365 10.09 -4.09 -3.49
CA PHE A 365 11.17 -5.05 -3.73
C PHE A 365 11.57 -5.70 -2.40
N SER A 366 11.91 -6.98 -2.44
CA SER A 366 12.59 -7.63 -1.32
C SER A 366 13.97 -7.01 -1.13
N SER A 367 14.43 -6.93 0.12
CA SER A 367 15.72 -6.34 0.50
C SER A 367 16.90 -7.04 -0.18
N ASP A 368 16.77 -8.34 -0.45
CA ASP A 368 17.73 -9.16 -1.19
C ASP A 368 17.60 -9.08 -2.73
N GLY A 369 16.62 -8.31 -3.22
CA GLY A 369 16.35 -8.08 -4.63
C GLY A 369 15.84 -9.30 -5.39
N GLN A 370 15.45 -10.39 -4.72
CA GLN A 370 14.99 -11.61 -5.39
C GLN A 370 13.55 -11.51 -5.92
N PHE A 371 12.74 -10.66 -5.30
CA PHE A 371 11.32 -10.57 -5.59
C PHE A 371 10.83 -9.13 -5.66
N VAL A 372 9.77 -8.93 -6.44
CA VAL A 372 8.93 -7.73 -6.35
C VAL A 372 7.50 -8.15 -6.04
N VAL A 373 6.93 -7.54 -5.01
CA VAL A 373 5.53 -7.65 -4.60
C VAL A 373 4.77 -6.50 -5.23
N VAL A 374 3.68 -6.81 -5.92
CA VAL A 374 2.80 -5.86 -6.61
C VAL A 374 1.38 -6.09 -6.09
N ALA A 375 0.79 -5.07 -5.47
CA ALA A 375 -0.56 -5.15 -4.91
C ALA A 375 -1.54 -4.28 -5.70
N GLU A 376 -2.70 -4.88 -5.97
CA GLU A 376 -3.86 -4.24 -6.59
C GLU A 376 -4.66 -3.45 -5.53
N PRO A 377 -5.73 -2.70 -5.87
CA PRO A 377 -6.59 -2.08 -4.85
C PRO A 377 -7.25 -3.10 -3.94
N ALA A 378 -7.59 -4.27 -4.48
CA ALA A 378 -8.33 -5.35 -3.82
C ALA A 378 -7.88 -6.72 -4.35
N ASP A 379 -8.16 -7.75 -3.55
CA ASP A 379 -8.19 -9.17 -3.89
C ASP A 379 -6.87 -9.85 -4.30
N PHE A 380 -5.96 -9.15 -4.97
CA PHE A 380 -4.78 -9.74 -5.58
C PHE A 380 -3.48 -9.08 -5.13
N VAL A 381 -2.54 -9.92 -4.73
CA VAL A 381 -1.14 -9.58 -4.58
C VAL A 381 -0.31 -10.55 -5.43
N HIS A 382 0.58 -10.00 -6.24
CA HIS A 382 1.46 -10.76 -7.11
C HIS A 382 2.89 -10.67 -6.63
N VAL A 383 3.61 -11.79 -6.64
CA VAL A 383 5.05 -11.83 -6.35
C VAL A 383 5.79 -12.34 -7.57
N TYR A 384 6.69 -11.53 -8.12
CA TYR A 384 7.47 -11.87 -9.32
C TYR A 384 8.94 -12.13 -8.97
N SER A 385 9.53 -13.14 -9.59
CA SER A 385 10.97 -13.42 -9.48
C SER A 385 11.78 -12.47 -10.36
N THR A 386 12.70 -11.71 -9.76
CA THR A 386 13.62 -10.83 -10.49
C THR A 386 14.64 -11.65 -11.29
N LYS A 387 15.12 -12.77 -10.73
CA LYS A 387 16.04 -13.72 -11.38
C LYS A 387 15.47 -14.36 -12.65
N SER A 388 14.15 -14.40 -12.76
CA SER A 388 13.45 -14.97 -13.92
C SER A 388 12.98 -13.87 -14.88
N ASP A 389 13.63 -12.70 -14.88
CA ASP A 389 13.24 -11.51 -15.64
C ASP A 389 11.75 -11.15 -15.46
N PHE A 390 11.22 -11.34 -14.24
CA PHE A 390 9.81 -11.11 -13.92
C PHE A 390 8.81 -12.00 -14.71
N LYS A 391 9.27 -13.05 -15.39
CA LYS A 391 8.42 -13.94 -16.20
C LYS A 391 7.63 -14.97 -15.39
N LYS A 392 8.03 -15.23 -14.14
CA LYS A 392 7.41 -16.23 -13.27
C LYS A 392 6.74 -15.56 -12.07
N ARG A 393 5.40 -15.66 -12.00
CA ARG A 393 4.54 -14.99 -11.01
C ARG A 393 3.91 -15.98 -10.04
N GLN A 394 3.96 -15.66 -8.75
CA GLN A 394 3.04 -16.17 -7.75
C GLN A 394 1.84 -15.23 -7.65
N GLU A 395 0.64 -15.78 -7.64
CA GLU A 395 -0.61 -15.06 -7.40
C GLU A 395 -1.13 -15.41 -6.01
N ILE A 396 -1.42 -14.39 -5.21
CA ILE A 396 -2.08 -14.49 -3.91
C ILE A 396 -3.49 -13.95 -4.12
N ASP A 397 -4.48 -14.83 -4.02
CA ASP A 397 -5.90 -14.60 -4.35
C ASP A 397 -6.78 -14.69 -3.09
N PHE A 398 -7.37 -13.56 -2.72
CA PHE A 398 -8.28 -13.37 -1.59
C PHE A 398 -9.37 -12.35 -1.96
N PHE A 399 -10.27 -12.01 -1.04
CA PHE A 399 -11.34 -11.03 -1.27
C PHE A 399 -11.27 -9.87 -0.29
N GLY A 400 -11.48 -8.66 -0.78
CA GLY A 400 -11.56 -7.43 0.02
C GLY A 400 -10.50 -6.41 -0.40
N GLU A 401 -10.71 -5.17 0.04
CA GLU A 401 -9.79 -4.08 -0.22
C GLU A 401 -8.47 -4.31 0.50
N ILE A 402 -7.37 -4.00 -0.16
CA ILE A 402 -6.05 -4.03 0.45
C ILE A 402 -5.87 -2.72 1.20
N SER A 403 -5.37 -2.76 2.43
CA SER A 403 -5.00 -1.54 3.19
C SER A 403 -3.52 -1.22 3.09
N GLY A 404 -2.72 -2.26 2.92
CA GLY A 404 -1.33 -2.18 2.56
C GLY A 404 -0.67 -3.55 2.53
N VAL A 405 0.51 -3.58 1.95
CA VAL A 405 1.39 -4.74 1.92
C VAL A 405 2.76 -4.35 2.46
N SER A 406 3.36 -5.24 3.23
CA SER A 406 4.68 -5.02 3.79
C SER A 406 5.48 -6.31 3.86
N LEU A 407 6.71 -6.26 3.37
CA LEU A 407 7.72 -7.27 3.66
C LEU A 407 8.41 -6.91 4.97
N SER A 408 8.68 -7.92 5.80
CA SER A 408 9.60 -7.73 6.92
C SER A 408 10.99 -7.36 6.39
N PRO A 409 11.80 -6.61 7.15
CA PRO A 409 13.12 -6.17 6.68
C PRO A 409 14.09 -7.31 6.30
N ASP A 410 13.86 -8.51 6.81
CA ASP A 410 14.61 -9.74 6.49
C ASP A 410 14.00 -10.55 5.32
N ASP A 411 12.93 -10.06 4.70
CA ASP A 411 12.13 -10.70 3.64
C ASP A 411 11.49 -12.05 4.04
N GLU A 412 11.48 -12.41 5.33
CA GLU A 412 10.98 -13.71 5.77
C GLU A 412 9.46 -13.75 5.90
N SER A 413 8.81 -12.61 6.06
CA SER A 413 7.36 -12.49 6.17
C SER A 413 6.80 -11.42 5.25
N LEU A 414 5.70 -11.76 4.59
CA LEU A 414 4.86 -10.84 3.82
C LEU A 414 3.53 -10.68 4.56
N TYR A 415 3.19 -9.45 4.90
CA TYR A 415 1.93 -9.08 5.52
C TYR A 415 1.03 -8.35 4.52
N ILE A 416 -0.25 -8.73 4.51
CA ILE A 416 -1.29 -8.12 3.67
C ILE A 416 -2.47 -7.83 4.59
N GLY A 417 -2.82 -6.55 4.76
CA GLY A 417 -4.02 -6.21 5.51
C GLY A 417 -5.21 -6.03 4.61
N ILE A 418 -6.31 -6.65 5.01
CA ILE A 418 -7.57 -6.64 4.29
C ILE A 418 -8.54 -5.76 5.06
N TRP A 419 -9.10 -4.78 4.37
CA TRP A 419 -10.26 -4.04 4.83
C TRP A 419 -11.51 -4.64 4.17
N ASP A 420 -12.39 -5.16 5.00
CA ASP A 420 -13.70 -5.68 4.60
C ASP A 420 -14.64 -5.61 5.80
N ARG A 421 -15.93 -5.32 5.57
CA ARG A 421 -16.93 -5.17 6.64
C ARG A 421 -17.01 -6.41 7.54
N THR A 422 -16.85 -7.59 6.95
CA THR A 422 -16.99 -8.88 7.64
C THR A 422 -15.63 -9.55 7.81
N TYR A 423 -14.81 -9.58 6.77
CA TYR A 423 -13.58 -10.35 6.63
C TYR A 423 -12.29 -9.53 6.80
N ALA A 424 -12.38 -8.31 7.36
CA ALA A 424 -11.21 -7.55 7.75
C ALA A 424 -10.25 -8.40 8.58
N SER A 425 -8.98 -8.35 8.21
CA SER A 425 -7.98 -9.25 8.74
C SER A 425 -6.55 -8.88 8.35
N LEU A 426 -5.57 -9.53 8.97
CA LEU A 426 -4.17 -9.47 8.59
C LEU A 426 -3.69 -10.86 8.15
N LEU A 427 -3.37 -11.00 6.86
CA LEU A 427 -2.74 -12.21 6.33
C LEU A 427 -1.22 -12.14 6.53
N GLN A 428 -0.64 -13.25 6.98
CA GLN A 428 0.79 -13.46 7.03
C GLN A 428 1.17 -14.63 6.11
N TYR A 429 2.17 -14.39 5.26
CA TYR A 429 2.84 -15.40 4.48
C TYR A 429 4.31 -15.45 4.87
N ASN A 430 4.90 -16.64 4.89
CA ASN A 430 6.32 -16.82 5.15
C ASN A 430 7.05 -17.19 3.87
N ARG A 431 8.26 -16.67 3.72
CA ARG A 431 9.11 -16.99 2.58
C ARG A 431 9.42 -18.48 2.53
N ARG A 432 9.32 -19.05 1.33
CA ARG A 432 9.76 -20.41 1.05
C ARG A 432 11.23 -20.39 0.69
N HIS A 433 11.98 -21.22 1.40
CA HIS A 433 13.36 -21.53 1.06
C HIS A 433 13.37 -22.86 0.32
N THR A 434 13.95 -22.88 -0.88
CA THR A 434 14.27 -24.14 -1.58
C THR A 434 15.72 -24.47 -1.25
N TYR A 435 15.93 -25.41 -0.33
CA TYR A 435 17.26 -25.85 0.05
C TYR A 435 17.65 -26.99 -0.89
N GLY A 436 18.18 -26.66 -2.07
CA GLY A 436 18.40 -27.64 -3.15
C GLY A 436 19.13 -28.93 -2.76
N TYR A 437 20.01 -28.90 -1.76
CA TYR A 437 20.69 -30.11 -1.24
C TYR A 437 19.85 -30.91 -0.22
N LEU A 438 19.02 -30.25 0.60
CA LEU A 438 18.18 -30.93 1.60
C LEU A 438 16.89 -31.49 0.97
N ASP A 439 16.33 -30.77 0.01
CA ASP A 439 15.09 -31.15 -0.69
C ASP A 439 15.30 -32.22 -1.76
N SER A 440 16.54 -32.62 -2.06
CA SER A 440 16.87 -33.71 -2.99
C SER A 440 17.06 -35.08 -2.31
N PHE A 441 16.97 -35.13 -0.98
CA PHE A 441 17.00 -36.38 -0.18
C PHE A 441 15.62 -36.84 0.30
N LEU A 442 14.57 -36.08 -0.01
CA LEU A 442 13.16 -36.43 0.20
C LEU A 442 12.50 -36.69 -1.15
#